data_AF-A0A7C5C6V8-F1
#
_entry.id   AF-A0A7C5C6V8-F1
#
_cell.length_a   1.000
_cell.length_b   1.000
_cell.length_c   1.000
_cell.angle_alpha   90.00
_cell.angle_beta   90.00
_cell.angle_gamma   90.00
#
_symmetry.space_group_name_H-M   'P 1'
#
loop_
_entity.id
_entity.type
_entity.pdbx_description
1 polymer ?
#
loop_
_entity_poly.entity_id
_entity_poly.type
_entity_poly.pdbx_seq_one_letter_code
_entity_poly.pdbx_strand_id
1 'polypeptide(L)'
;MIFVPTKEEEKYINVLDSSTHGEFVLIRMTPTMLKKSIIDASHPLRLLLKENLGIDYKTIGKGKQKNGLNGEVELLVNGEFNTRAISYYRPETKKGDPRFCISRLHNEVQPFDMILFTVWNEKLYALPLIGDIGLFATVLKKIFYFDTKTLPLAVLEIQDMIKYLYKRGWVKTLRAGDTCVGY
;
A
#
# COMPACT_ATOMS: atom_id res chain seq x y z
N MET A 1 10.95 18.48 -6.36
CA MET A 1 11.07 17.06 -5.95
C MET A 1 10.49 16.24 -7.08
N ILE A 2 11.29 15.37 -7.68
CA ILE A 2 10.87 14.58 -8.84
C ILE A 2 10.20 13.32 -8.28
N PHE A 3 8.90 13.13 -8.54
CA PHE A 3 8.14 11.95 -8.11
C PHE A 3 8.25 10.78 -9.11
N VAL A 4 9.15 10.89 -10.07
CA VAL A 4 9.43 9.85 -11.06
C VAL A 4 10.28 8.76 -10.40
N PRO A 5 9.91 7.48 -10.54
CA PRO A 5 10.75 6.38 -10.10
C PRO A 5 12.14 6.40 -10.76
N THR A 6 13.17 5.98 -10.03
CA THR A 6 14.47 5.70 -10.63
C THR A 6 14.41 4.40 -11.45
N LYS A 7 15.38 4.18 -12.34
CA LYS A 7 15.49 2.91 -13.09
C LYS A 7 15.57 1.67 -12.19
N GLU A 8 16.06 1.82 -10.97
CA GLU A 8 16.07 0.71 -10.01
C GLU A 8 14.69 0.51 -9.39
N GLU A 9 14.04 1.58 -8.95
CA GLU A 9 12.67 1.54 -8.41
C GLU A 9 11.66 1.01 -9.44
N GLU A 10 11.83 1.32 -10.73
CA GLU A 10 11.02 0.75 -11.82
C GLU A 10 11.06 -0.77 -11.83
N LYS A 11 12.20 -1.40 -11.50
CA LYS A 11 12.28 -2.87 -11.42
C LYS A 11 11.41 -3.40 -10.27
N TYR A 12 11.43 -2.73 -9.11
CA TYR A 12 10.57 -3.09 -7.98
C TYR A 12 9.09 -2.93 -8.33
N ILE A 13 8.73 -1.83 -9.00
CA ILE A 13 7.37 -1.57 -9.46
C ILE A 13 6.91 -2.63 -10.46
N ASN A 14 7.75 -3.04 -11.40
CA ASN A 14 7.42 -4.13 -12.33
C ASN A 14 7.20 -5.48 -11.61
N VAL A 15 7.98 -5.77 -10.56
CA VAL A 15 7.74 -6.95 -9.71
C VAL A 15 6.40 -6.83 -8.99
N LEU A 16 6.03 -5.63 -8.52
CA LEU A 16 4.72 -5.38 -7.91
C LEU A 16 3.59 -5.59 -8.93
N ASP A 17 3.62 -4.93 -10.08
CA ASP A 17 2.56 -5.05 -11.08
C ASP A 17 2.34 -6.49 -11.56
N SER A 18 3.41 -7.30 -11.60
CA SER A 18 3.35 -8.71 -12.00
C SER A 18 2.94 -9.68 -10.88
N SER A 19 3.09 -9.29 -9.61
CA SER A 19 2.97 -10.19 -8.45
C SER A 19 1.90 -9.79 -7.44
N THR A 20 1.30 -8.60 -7.56
CA THR A 20 0.40 -8.06 -6.53
C THR A 20 -1.04 -8.03 -7.02
N HIS A 21 -1.92 -8.74 -6.30
CA HIS A 21 -3.38 -8.59 -6.42
C HIS A 21 -3.98 -7.73 -5.29
N GLY A 22 -3.16 -7.30 -4.34
CA GLY A 22 -3.57 -6.51 -3.17
C GLY A 22 -3.36 -5.02 -3.35
N GLU A 23 -4.14 -4.23 -2.61
CA GLU A 23 -4.01 -2.78 -2.56
C GLU A 23 -2.71 -2.37 -1.86
N PHE A 24 -2.01 -1.39 -2.44
CA PHE A 24 -0.81 -0.83 -1.85
C PHE A 24 -0.69 0.66 -2.11
N VAL A 25 0.15 1.32 -1.31
CA VAL A 25 0.46 2.75 -1.42
C VAL A 25 1.98 2.93 -1.37
N LEU A 26 2.52 3.68 -2.33
CA LEU A 26 3.92 4.06 -2.35
C LEU A 26 4.10 5.45 -1.74
N ILE A 27 5.05 5.60 -0.82
CA ILE A 27 5.42 6.89 -0.22
C ILE A 27 6.92 7.08 -0.34
N ARG A 28 7.33 8.16 -1.01
CA ARG A 28 8.73 8.61 -1.04
C ARG A 28 9.05 9.40 0.23
N MET A 29 10.08 8.96 0.96
CA MET A 29 10.50 9.59 2.20
C MET A 29 11.15 10.94 1.93
N THR A 30 10.82 11.95 2.73
CA THR A 30 11.49 13.25 2.68
C THR A 30 12.45 13.40 3.87
N PRO A 31 13.51 14.23 3.76
CA PRO A 31 14.40 14.51 4.88
C PRO A 31 13.64 14.99 6.14
N THR A 32 12.57 15.78 5.94
CA THR A 32 11.76 16.30 7.06
C THR A 32 10.93 15.21 7.72
N MET A 33 10.37 14.28 6.93
CA MET A 33 9.58 13.14 7.45
C MET A 33 10.44 12.28 8.38
N LEU A 34 11.67 11.95 7.96
CA LEU A 34 12.58 11.13 8.76
C LEU A 34 13.11 11.86 9.99
N LYS A 35 13.60 13.10 9.81
CA LYS A 35 14.12 13.92 10.92
C LYS A 35 13.09 14.12 12.03
N LYS A 36 11.82 14.33 11.68
CA LYS A 36 10.75 14.51 12.65
C LYS A 36 10.10 13.19 13.07
N SER A 37 10.33 12.11 12.33
CA SER A 37 9.58 10.85 12.43
C SER A 37 8.06 11.09 12.35
N ILE A 38 7.64 11.90 11.38
CA ILE A 38 6.24 12.28 11.15
C ILE A 38 5.97 12.19 9.65
N ILE A 39 4.98 11.38 9.27
CA ILE A 39 4.57 11.20 7.88
C ILE A 39 3.10 11.59 7.79
N ASP A 40 2.75 12.42 6.79
CA ASP A 40 1.36 12.77 6.53
C ASP A 40 0.64 11.56 5.91
N ALA A 41 -0.56 11.25 6.41
CA ALA A 41 -1.36 10.16 5.89
C ALA A 41 -2.10 10.62 4.63
N SER A 42 -1.55 10.27 3.47
CA SER A 42 -2.16 10.56 2.16
C SER A 42 -3.56 9.95 2.04
N HIS A 43 -4.38 10.45 1.11
CA HIS A 43 -5.73 9.90 0.92
C HIS A 43 -5.73 8.39 0.61
N PRO A 44 -4.89 7.86 -0.30
CA PRO A 44 -4.82 6.42 -0.55
C PRO A 44 -4.44 5.62 0.70
N LEU A 45 -3.50 6.10 1.50
CA LEU A 45 -3.12 5.42 2.75
C LEU A 45 -4.28 5.38 3.74
N ARG A 46 -5.02 6.49 3.88
CA ARG A 46 -6.20 6.53 4.76
C ARG A 46 -7.29 5.57 4.32
N LEU A 47 -7.47 5.39 3.01
CA LEU A 47 -8.44 4.44 2.47
C LEU A 47 -8.00 3.00 2.77
N LEU A 48 -6.75 2.65 2.41
CA LEU A 48 -6.14 1.36 2.69
C LEU A 48 -6.29 0.97 4.18
N LEU A 49 -5.94 1.88 5.08
CA LEU A 49 -6.03 1.66 6.53
C LEU A 49 -7.47 1.54 7.03
N LYS A 50 -8.40 2.31 6.48
CA LYS A 50 -9.80 2.28 6.88
C LYS A 50 -10.48 0.98 6.45
N GLU A 51 -10.30 0.59 5.20
CA GLU A 51 -11.01 -0.54 4.60
C GLU A 51 -10.45 -1.88 5.09
N ASN A 52 -9.15 -1.95 5.37
CA ASN A 52 -8.50 -3.21 5.72
C ASN A 52 -8.19 -3.36 7.21
N LEU A 53 -8.07 -2.26 7.97
CA LEU A 53 -7.74 -2.29 9.42
C LEU A 53 -8.74 -1.52 10.31
N GLY A 54 -9.78 -0.92 9.72
CA GLY A 54 -10.77 -0.13 10.48
C GLY A 54 -10.24 1.20 11.04
N ILE A 55 -9.03 1.63 10.64
CA ILE A 55 -8.41 2.87 11.15
C ILE A 55 -8.94 4.07 10.38
N ASP A 56 -10.02 4.68 10.90
CA ASP A 56 -10.62 5.89 10.31
C ASP A 56 -10.12 7.17 11.02
N TYR A 57 -9.28 7.95 10.33
CA TYR A 57 -8.83 9.25 10.84
C TYR A 57 -9.96 10.26 11.11
N LYS A 58 -11.15 10.07 10.55
CA LYS A 58 -12.32 10.93 10.84
C LYS A 58 -12.83 10.72 12.27
N THR A 59 -12.64 9.55 12.86
CA THR A 59 -13.06 9.23 14.23
C THR A 59 -11.98 9.60 15.26
N ILE A 60 -10.73 9.74 14.83
CA ILE A 60 -9.61 10.16 15.66
C ILE A 60 -9.71 11.66 16.02
N GLY A 61 -9.68 11.96 17.32
CA GLY A 61 -9.60 13.33 17.84
C GLY A 61 -8.24 13.99 17.64
N LYS A 62 -8.12 15.28 17.99
CA LYS A 62 -6.83 16.02 17.90
C LYS A 62 -5.95 15.78 19.14
N GLY A 63 -4.64 15.79 18.95
CA GLY A 63 -3.62 15.54 19.97
C GLY A 63 -3.14 14.09 19.96
N LYS A 64 -1.83 13.89 19.68
CA LYS A 64 -1.21 12.55 19.56
C LYS A 64 -1.34 11.75 20.85
N GLN A 65 -1.00 12.35 21.99
CA GLN A 65 -1.02 11.65 23.28
C GLN A 65 -2.45 11.39 23.79
N LYS A 66 -3.39 12.29 23.50
CA LYS A 66 -4.74 12.24 24.05
C LYS A 66 -5.67 11.32 23.26
N ASN A 67 -5.59 11.39 21.92
CA ASN A 67 -6.55 10.77 21.02
C ASN A 67 -5.88 9.88 19.95
N GLY A 68 -4.55 9.76 19.95
CA GLY A 68 -3.85 8.93 18.99
C GLY A 68 -4.13 7.44 19.21
N LEU A 69 -4.16 6.70 18.11
CA LEU A 69 -4.24 5.24 18.10
C LEU A 69 -2.83 4.67 17.96
N ASN A 70 -2.50 3.63 18.72
CA ASN A 70 -1.27 2.86 18.53
C ASN A 70 -1.60 1.53 17.87
N GLY A 71 -0.65 1.03 17.08
CA GLY A 71 -0.70 -0.28 16.47
C GLY A 71 0.69 -0.76 16.11
N GLU A 72 0.74 -1.75 15.24
CA GLU A 72 1.97 -2.38 14.79
C GLU A 72 2.07 -2.36 13.26
N VAL A 73 3.31 -2.35 12.77
CA VAL A 73 3.64 -2.49 11.36
C VAL A 73 4.81 -3.45 11.22
N GLU A 74 4.69 -4.39 10.29
CA GLU A 74 5.75 -5.32 9.94
C GLU A 74 6.68 -4.64 8.92
N LEU A 75 7.83 -4.15 9.40
CA LEU A 75 8.82 -3.46 8.57
C LEU A 75 9.83 -4.45 8.00
N LEU A 76 9.99 -4.49 6.68
CA LEU A 76 11.01 -5.30 6.03
C LEU A 76 12.40 -4.69 6.27
N VAL A 77 13.29 -5.46 6.89
CA VAL A 77 14.69 -5.10 7.15
C VAL A 77 15.55 -6.32 6.81
N ASN A 78 16.49 -6.18 5.88
CA ASN A 78 17.42 -7.25 5.49
C ASN A 78 16.77 -8.60 5.15
N GLY A 79 15.57 -8.59 4.56
CA GLY A 79 14.83 -9.81 4.17
C GLY A 79 13.89 -10.38 5.22
N GLU A 80 13.85 -9.81 6.42
CA GLU A 80 13.01 -10.26 7.52
C GLU A 80 12.04 -9.16 7.98
N PHE A 81 10.90 -9.56 8.53
CA PHE A 81 9.93 -8.63 9.09
C PHE A 81 10.25 -8.36 10.55
N ASN A 82 10.47 -7.09 10.85
CA ASN A 82 10.60 -6.57 12.19
C ASN A 82 9.34 -5.81 12.57
N THR A 83 8.62 -6.29 13.57
CA THR A 83 7.47 -5.58 14.13
C THR A 83 7.94 -4.26 14.74
N ARG A 84 7.31 -3.16 14.32
CA ARG A 84 7.55 -1.80 14.81
C ARG A 84 6.25 -1.20 15.31
N ALA A 85 6.35 -0.42 16.37
CA ALA A 85 5.22 0.38 16.85
C ALA A 85 4.92 1.50 15.86
N ILE A 86 3.64 1.70 15.55
CA ILE A 86 3.13 2.81 14.75
C ILE A 86 2.07 3.56 15.53
N SER A 87 2.06 4.90 15.45
CA SER A 87 0.96 5.71 15.98
C SER A 87 0.27 6.46 14.86
N TYR A 88 -1.07 6.44 14.86
CA TYR A 88 -1.95 7.17 13.97
C TYR A 88 -2.63 8.30 14.74
N TYR A 89 -2.53 9.53 14.27
CA TYR A 89 -3.05 10.66 15.04
C TYR A 89 -3.38 11.88 14.18
N ARG A 90 -4.09 12.83 14.79
CA ARG A 90 -4.27 14.19 14.27
C ARG A 90 -3.63 15.18 15.24
N PRO A 91 -2.73 16.06 14.81
CA PRO A 91 -2.12 17.07 15.68
C PRO A 91 -3.15 18.10 16.15
N GLU A 92 -2.87 18.81 17.25
CA GLU A 92 -3.68 19.98 17.64
C GLU A 92 -3.45 21.16 16.69
N THR A 93 -2.22 21.31 16.22
CA THR A 93 -1.82 22.29 15.21
C THR A 93 -2.19 21.83 13.79
N LYS A 94 -1.90 22.64 12.78
CA LYS A 94 -2.05 22.28 11.35
C LYS A 94 -3.45 21.70 11.04
N LYS A 95 -4.48 22.30 11.65
CA LYS A 95 -5.90 21.94 11.51
C LYS A 95 -6.22 20.46 11.78
N GLY A 96 -5.32 19.69 12.40
CA GLY A 96 -5.49 18.27 12.60
C GLY A 96 -5.31 17.42 11.34
N ASP A 97 -4.37 17.80 10.47
CA ASP A 97 -3.98 17.00 9.31
C ASP A 97 -3.56 15.56 9.73
N PRO A 98 -4.20 14.51 9.19
CA PRO A 98 -3.89 13.11 9.49
C PRO A 98 -2.41 12.75 9.34
N ARG A 99 -1.84 12.12 10.36
CA ARG A 99 -0.42 11.73 10.40
C ARG A 99 -0.23 10.34 10.99
N PHE A 100 0.90 9.75 10.67
CA PHE A 100 1.39 8.57 11.36
C PHE A 100 2.89 8.67 11.62
N CYS A 101 3.38 7.86 12.54
CA CYS A 101 4.80 7.74 12.84
C CYS A 101 5.16 6.29 13.15
N ILE A 102 6.23 5.79 12.53
CA ILE A 102 6.76 4.43 12.74
C ILE A 102 8.01 4.55 13.60
N SER A 103 8.10 3.75 14.65
CA SER A 103 9.24 3.78 15.55
C SER A 103 10.52 3.36 14.82
N ARG A 104 11.59 4.14 15.01
CA ARG A 104 12.94 3.89 14.47
C ARG A 104 13.03 3.76 12.95
N LEU A 105 12.04 4.24 12.19
CA LEU A 105 12.09 4.18 10.73
C LEU A 105 13.35 4.84 10.14
N HIS A 106 13.80 5.96 10.71
CA HIS A 106 15.00 6.69 10.25
C HIS A 106 16.31 5.89 10.36
N ASN A 107 16.33 4.76 11.06
CA ASN A 107 17.50 3.87 11.11
C ASN A 107 17.57 2.93 9.91
N GLU A 108 16.42 2.69 9.26
CA GLU A 108 16.26 1.63 8.25
C GLU A 108 16.13 2.20 6.83
N VAL A 109 15.84 3.50 6.69
CA VAL A 109 15.67 4.17 5.39
C VAL A 109 16.36 5.54 5.36
N GLN A 110 16.77 5.94 4.16
CA GLN A 110 17.37 7.23 3.87
C GLN A 110 16.36 8.20 3.26
N PRO A 111 16.63 9.52 3.27
CA PRO A 111 15.83 10.47 2.53
C PRO A 111 15.77 10.07 1.05
N PHE A 112 14.59 10.26 0.45
CA PHE A 112 14.25 9.90 -0.93
C PHE A 112 14.02 8.41 -1.20
N ASP A 113 14.24 7.51 -0.25
CA ASP A 113 13.83 6.11 -0.40
C ASP A 113 12.31 5.99 -0.57
N MET A 114 11.88 5.03 -1.39
CA MET A 114 10.47 4.71 -1.57
C MET A 114 10.07 3.53 -0.69
N ILE A 115 8.94 3.65 -0.01
CA ILE A 115 8.38 2.58 0.84
C ILE A 115 7.00 2.22 0.33
N LEU A 116 6.78 0.92 0.14
CA LEU A 116 5.47 0.34 -0.08
C LEU A 116 4.77 0.05 1.23
N PHE A 117 3.51 0.48 1.32
CA PHE A 117 2.59 0.13 2.39
C PHE A 117 1.47 -0.73 1.84
N THR A 118 1.17 -1.84 2.49
CA THR A 118 0.08 -2.74 2.11
C THR A 118 -0.48 -3.41 3.35
N VAL A 119 -1.71 -3.92 3.26
CA VAL A 119 -2.33 -4.69 4.34
C VAL A 119 -2.52 -6.12 3.87
N TRP A 120 -2.13 -7.06 4.72
CA TRP A 120 -2.32 -8.49 4.48
C TRP A 120 -2.62 -9.20 5.80
N ASN A 121 -3.61 -10.10 5.82
CA ASN A 121 -4.04 -10.82 7.02
C ASN A 121 -4.19 -9.89 8.25
N GLU A 122 -4.91 -8.77 8.07
CA GLU A 122 -5.18 -7.77 9.11
C GLU A 122 -3.91 -7.12 9.72
N LYS A 123 -2.78 -7.19 9.02
CA LYS A 123 -1.52 -6.54 9.43
C LYS A 123 -1.04 -5.54 8.39
N LEU A 124 -0.53 -4.40 8.87
CA LEU A 124 0.15 -3.43 8.01
C LEU A 124 1.59 -3.88 7.77
N TYR A 125 2.00 -3.88 6.51
CA TYR A 125 3.37 -4.14 6.08
C TYR A 125 3.97 -2.87 5.48
N ALA A 126 5.23 -2.60 5.81
CA ALA A 126 6.04 -1.53 5.24
C ALA A 126 7.30 -2.14 4.60
N LEU A 127 7.44 -2.00 3.29
CA LEU A 127 8.55 -2.58 2.52
C LEU A 127 9.33 -1.47 1.83
N PRO A 128 10.52 -1.10 2.32
CA PRO A 128 11.44 -0.25 1.57
C PRO A 128 11.85 -0.90 0.23
N LEU A 129 11.80 -0.13 -0.86
CA LEU A 129 12.19 -0.57 -2.21
C LEU A 129 13.71 -0.41 -2.39
N ILE A 130 14.48 -1.06 -1.52
CA ILE A 130 15.94 -0.98 -1.47
C ILE A 130 16.56 -2.37 -1.35
N GLY A 131 17.80 -2.51 -1.83
CA GLY A 131 18.58 -3.74 -1.68
C GLY A 131 18.36 -4.76 -2.80
N ASP A 132 18.19 -6.03 -2.44
CA ASP A 132 18.10 -7.15 -3.39
C ASP A 132 16.66 -7.37 -3.86
N ILE A 133 16.46 -7.25 -5.18
CA ILE A 133 15.14 -7.40 -5.79
C ILE A 133 14.62 -8.84 -5.80
N GLY A 134 15.49 -9.84 -5.83
CA GLY A 134 15.11 -11.26 -5.77
C GLY A 134 14.58 -11.62 -4.39
N LEU A 135 15.22 -11.08 -3.35
CA LEU A 135 14.75 -11.18 -1.96
C LEU A 135 13.41 -10.46 -1.80
N PHE A 136 13.29 -9.23 -2.32
CA PHE A 136 12.02 -8.49 -2.32
C PHE A 136 10.89 -9.26 -3.01
N ALA A 137 11.15 -9.81 -4.21
CA ALA A 137 10.17 -10.63 -4.93
C ALA A 137 9.77 -11.89 -4.14
N THR A 138 10.72 -12.52 -3.46
CA THR A 138 10.47 -13.69 -2.61
C THR A 138 9.61 -13.33 -1.40
N VAL A 139 9.87 -12.18 -0.78
CA VAL A 139 9.10 -11.65 0.35
C VAL A 139 7.68 -11.28 -0.09
N LEU A 140 7.53 -10.58 -1.22
CA LEU A 140 6.22 -10.27 -1.78
C LEU A 140 5.42 -11.52 -2.09
N LYS A 141 6.04 -12.53 -2.69
CA LYS A 141 5.38 -13.81 -2.94
C LYS A 141 4.91 -14.49 -1.68
N LYS A 142 5.55 -14.27 -0.52
CA LYS A 142 5.08 -14.79 0.78
C LYS A 142 3.91 -14.00 1.33
N ILE A 143 3.93 -12.66 1.19
CA ILE A 143 2.83 -11.79 1.63
C ILE A 143 1.61 -12.03 0.76
N PHE A 144 1.73 -11.83 -0.56
CA PHE A 144 0.62 -11.91 -1.50
C PHE A 144 0.40 -13.32 -2.05
N TYR A 145 0.90 -14.36 -1.40
CA TYR A 145 0.68 -15.73 -1.86
C TYR A 145 -0.81 -16.04 -1.86
N PHE A 146 -1.39 -16.12 -3.04
CA PHE A 146 -2.69 -16.71 -3.25
C PHE A 146 -2.50 -18.05 -3.92
N ASP A 147 -2.90 -19.13 -3.25
CA ASP A 147 -2.99 -20.42 -3.91
C ASP A 147 -4.16 -20.36 -4.91
N THR A 148 -3.83 -20.30 -6.20
CA THR A 148 -4.85 -20.34 -7.26
C THR A 148 -5.78 -21.57 -7.16
N LYS A 149 -5.34 -22.65 -6.49
CA LYS A 149 -6.15 -23.85 -6.25
C LYS A 149 -7.18 -23.66 -5.13
N THR A 150 -7.04 -22.63 -4.29
CA THR A 150 -8.00 -22.30 -3.23
C THR A 150 -8.97 -21.20 -3.65
N LEU A 151 -8.87 -20.69 -4.87
CA LEU A 151 -9.81 -19.71 -5.40
C LEU A 151 -11.21 -20.31 -5.49
N PRO A 152 -12.25 -19.59 -5.04
CA PRO A 152 -13.63 -20.01 -5.24
C PRO A 152 -13.89 -20.24 -6.74
N LEU A 153 -14.69 -21.26 -7.07
CA LEU A 153 -15.05 -21.58 -8.46
C LEU A 153 -15.57 -20.35 -9.22
N ALA A 154 -16.39 -19.52 -8.56
CA ALA A 154 -16.91 -18.28 -9.13
C ALA A 154 -15.82 -17.30 -9.61
N VAL A 155 -14.67 -17.24 -8.93
CA VAL A 155 -13.55 -16.39 -9.35
C VAL A 155 -12.90 -16.94 -10.63
N LEU A 156 -12.75 -18.26 -10.72
CA LEU A 156 -12.22 -18.91 -11.92
C LEU A 156 -13.15 -18.70 -13.12
N GLU A 157 -14.46 -18.86 -12.91
CA GLU A 157 -15.48 -18.61 -13.94
C GLU A 157 -15.46 -17.17 -14.45
N ILE A 158 -15.44 -16.18 -13.54
CA ILE A 158 -15.34 -14.76 -13.92
C ILE A 158 -14.05 -14.48 -14.70
N GLN A 159 -12.93 -15.07 -14.27
CA GLN A 159 -11.66 -14.88 -14.97
C GLN A 159 -11.72 -15.41 -16.40
N ASP A 160 -12.34 -16.57 -16.61
CA ASP A 160 -12.50 -17.16 -17.94
C ASP A 160 -13.46 -16.35 -18.82
N MET A 161 -14.55 -15.82 -18.23
CA MET A 161 -15.45 -14.89 -18.94
C MET A 161 -14.73 -13.63 -19.40
N ILE A 162 -13.89 -13.02 -18.54
CA ILE A 162 -13.11 -11.83 -18.90
C ILE A 162 -12.11 -12.15 -20.02
N LYS A 163 -11.37 -13.26 -19.92
CA LYS A 163 -10.44 -13.71 -20.96
C LYS A 163 -11.15 -13.97 -22.28
N TYR A 164 -12.34 -14.56 -22.23
CA TYR A 164 -13.18 -14.80 -23.41
C TYR A 164 -13.58 -13.47 -24.07
N LEU A 165 -14.06 -12.50 -23.31
CA LEU A 165 -14.42 -11.17 -23.82
C LEU A 165 -13.22 -10.45 -24.44
N TYR A 166 -12.06 -10.49 -23.77
CA TYR A 166 -10.82 -9.91 -24.31
C TYR A 166 -10.45 -10.51 -25.67
N LYS A 167 -10.54 -11.84 -25.81
CA LYS A 167 -10.24 -12.54 -27.08
C LYS A 167 -11.21 -12.21 -28.22
N ARG A 168 -12.43 -11.74 -27.92
CA ARG A 168 -13.39 -11.31 -28.96
C ARG A 168 -13.02 -9.97 -29.61
N GLY A 169 -12.09 -9.21 -29.02
CA GLY A 169 -11.70 -7.89 -29.53
C GLY A 169 -12.82 -6.87 -29.38
N TRP A 170 -13.08 -6.09 -30.43
CA TRP A 170 -14.05 -5.00 -30.38
C TRP A 170 -15.49 -5.53 -30.25
N VAL A 171 -16.18 -5.11 -29.19
CA VAL A 171 -17.59 -5.43 -28.96
C VAL A 171 -18.45 -4.27 -29.47
N LYS A 172 -19.37 -4.57 -30.39
CA LYS A 172 -20.31 -3.57 -30.92
C LYS A 172 -21.24 -3.10 -29.81
N THR A 173 -21.39 -1.78 -29.67
CA THR A 173 -22.33 -1.21 -28.69
C THR A 173 -23.77 -1.65 -28.95
N LEU A 174 -24.51 -1.93 -27.86
CA LEU A 174 -25.94 -2.28 -27.90
C LEU A 174 -26.85 -1.06 -27.77
N ARG A 175 -26.33 0.08 -27.28
CA ARG A 175 -27.07 1.36 -27.22
C ARG A 175 -26.17 2.55 -27.51
N ALA A 176 -26.78 3.66 -27.91
CA ALA A 176 -26.06 4.93 -28.07
C ALA A 176 -25.91 5.66 -26.71
N GLY A 177 -24.89 6.51 -26.61
CA GLY A 177 -24.65 7.39 -25.47
C GLY A 177 -23.68 6.86 -24.42
N ASP A 178 -23.34 7.71 -23.46
CA ASP A 178 -22.20 7.53 -22.53
C ASP A 178 -22.38 6.36 -21.53
N THR A 179 -23.62 5.87 -21.40
CA THR A 179 -23.94 4.72 -20.54
C THR A 179 -23.92 3.39 -21.31
N CYS A 180 -23.45 3.36 -22.55
CA CYS A 180 -23.37 2.13 -23.33
C CYS A 180 -22.38 1.09 -22.79
N VAL A 181 -21.34 1.51 -22.06
CA VAL A 181 -20.41 0.60 -21.39
C VAL A 181 -21.07 0.05 -20.12
N GLY A 182 -21.23 -1.27 -20.05
CA GLY A 182 -21.91 -1.97 -18.94
C GLY A 182 -23.39 -2.28 -19.16
N TYR A 183 -23.91 -2.02 -20.36
CA TYR A 183 -25.25 -2.41 -20.82
C TYR A 183 -25.17 -3.62 -21.77
#